data_AF-A0A2E6DSN8-F1
#
_entry.id   AF-A0A2E6DSN8-F1
#
_cell.length_a   1.000
_cell.length_b   1.000
_cell.length_c   1.000
_cell.angle_alpha   90.00
_cell.angle_beta   90.00
_cell.angle_gamma   90.00
#
_symmetry.space_group_name_H-M   'P 1'
#
loop_
_entity.id
_entity.type
_entity.pdbx_description
1 polymer ?
#
loop_
_entity_poly.entity_id
_entity_poly.type
_entity_poly.pdbx_seq_one_letter_code
_entity_poly.pdbx_strand_id
1 'polypeptide(L)'
;MSEVFITCAVTGAGDTVGKSDQVPFTPAAIALDVIAAAQAGAAIAHIHVRDPITGDPDRQVVYYQEVVERVRASSTDVIINLTAGMGGDLVIGSVETPLPLDSQQTDLVGATERLDHVRLLRPEICTLDCGTMNFGEGNYVATNTHDTLAEMARQIQQLDVRPEIEIFDTGQLWEAKSLVDQGLIDSPVMVQLCMGVKWGAPNDLNTFMAMVNNVPDEWTFSAFSLGRDQLPYVALAAVAGGNARVGLEDNLYLDRGNLATNENLTARAKQILESMNFEVIGPGRVREMLQLTAHIP
;
A
#
# COMPACT_ATOMS: atom_id res chain seq x y z
N MET A 1 -15.24 -9.09 20.46
CA MET A 1 -13.92 -9.55 19.98
C MET A 1 -13.27 -8.36 19.32
N SER A 2 -11.94 -8.29 19.21
CA SER A 2 -11.32 -7.16 18.49
C SER A 2 -11.58 -7.33 16.99
N GLU A 3 -12.13 -6.28 16.37
CA GLU A 3 -12.34 -6.21 14.92
C GLU A 3 -10.99 -5.98 14.23
N VAL A 4 -10.75 -6.67 13.12
CA VAL A 4 -9.54 -6.51 12.28
C VAL A 4 -9.95 -6.56 10.81
N PHE A 5 -9.30 -5.78 9.96
CA PHE A 5 -9.46 -5.90 8.51
C PHE A 5 -8.18 -6.38 7.82
N ILE A 6 -8.35 -6.85 6.59
CA ILE A 6 -7.26 -7.28 5.72
C ILE A 6 -7.21 -6.38 4.49
N THR A 7 -6.06 -5.81 4.21
CA THR A 7 -5.72 -5.20 2.92
C THR A 7 -4.99 -6.22 2.05
N CYS A 8 -5.40 -6.36 0.79
CA CYS A 8 -4.68 -7.16 -0.20
C CYS A 8 -3.97 -6.27 -1.23
N ALA A 9 -2.63 -6.28 -1.22
CA ALA A 9 -1.76 -5.60 -2.17
C ALA A 9 -1.45 -6.49 -3.36
N VAL A 10 -2.18 -6.29 -4.47
CA VAL A 10 -2.36 -7.34 -5.48
C VAL A 10 -1.19 -7.55 -6.42
N THR A 11 -0.36 -6.53 -6.66
CA THR A 11 0.71 -6.63 -7.68
C THR A 11 1.97 -5.81 -7.40
N GLY A 12 1.84 -4.59 -6.87
CA GLY A 12 2.96 -3.70 -6.60
C GLY A 12 3.73 -3.18 -7.81
N ALA A 13 4.86 -2.55 -7.51
CA ALA A 13 5.86 -2.06 -8.47
C ALA A 13 7.20 -2.83 -8.40
N GLY A 14 7.27 -3.92 -7.63
CA GLY A 14 8.47 -4.76 -7.59
C GLY A 14 8.72 -5.50 -8.90
N ASP A 15 9.99 -5.83 -9.18
CA ASP A 15 10.37 -6.78 -10.23
C ASP A 15 9.96 -8.21 -9.82
N THR A 16 8.69 -8.55 -10.01
CA THR A 16 8.08 -9.81 -9.54
C THR A 16 7.43 -10.64 -10.64
N VAL A 17 6.98 -10.02 -11.74
CA VAL A 17 6.31 -10.70 -12.86
C VAL A 17 7.19 -11.79 -13.49
N GLY A 18 8.50 -11.53 -13.63
CA GLY A 18 9.44 -12.53 -14.13
C GLY A 18 9.74 -13.68 -13.16
N LYS A 19 9.27 -13.61 -11.91
CA LYS A 19 9.57 -14.56 -10.82
C LYS A 19 8.39 -15.47 -10.48
N SER A 20 7.17 -15.10 -10.87
CA SER A 20 5.95 -15.87 -10.63
C SER A 20 4.92 -15.57 -11.72
N ASP A 21 4.34 -16.62 -12.28
CA ASP A 21 3.24 -16.54 -13.26
C ASP A 21 1.90 -16.14 -12.61
N GLN A 22 1.86 -16.04 -11.27
CA GLN A 22 0.68 -15.64 -10.51
C GLN A 22 0.57 -14.12 -10.33
N VAL A 23 1.61 -13.34 -10.63
CA VAL A 23 1.58 -11.88 -10.46
C VAL A 23 0.75 -11.24 -11.58
N PRO A 24 -0.38 -10.58 -11.27
CA PRO A 24 -1.23 -9.99 -12.29
C PRO A 24 -0.63 -8.68 -12.80
N PHE A 25 -0.52 -8.49 -14.12
CA PHE A 25 0.03 -7.26 -14.69
C PHE A 25 -0.85 -6.57 -15.74
N THR A 26 -1.78 -7.28 -16.39
CA THR A 26 -2.77 -6.61 -17.23
C THR A 26 -3.89 -6.01 -16.37
N PRO A 27 -4.50 -4.88 -16.76
CA PRO A 27 -5.62 -4.31 -16.01
C PRO A 27 -6.77 -5.30 -15.74
N ALA A 28 -7.09 -6.15 -16.72
CA ALA A 28 -8.10 -7.21 -16.55
C ALA A 28 -7.69 -8.27 -15.51
N ALA A 29 -6.42 -8.71 -15.51
CA ALA A 29 -5.91 -9.66 -14.52
C ALA A 29 -5.88 -9.04 -13.12
N ILE A 30 -5.43 -7.79 -12.99
CA ILE A 30 -5.39 -7.07 -11.71
C ILE A 30 -6.81 -6.94 -11.13
N ALA A 31 -7.80 -6.56 -11.94
CA ALA A 31 -9.19 -6.47 -11.50
C ALA A 31 -9.77 -7.82 -11.04
N LEU A 32 -9.44 -8.92 -11.74
CA LEU A 32 -9.85 -10.27 -11.33
C LEU A 32 -9.25 -10.66 -9.98
N ASP A 33 -7.97 -10.37 -9.76
CA ASP A 33 -7.27 -10.65 -8.50
C ASP A 33 -7.81 -9.82 -7.34
N VAL A 34 -8.16 -8.55 -7.58
CA VAL A 34 -8.85 -7.70 -6.60
C VAL A 34 -10.18 -8.34 -6.17
N ILE A 35 -10.99 -8.79 -7.14
CA ILE A 35 -12.28 -9.42 -6.86
C ILE A 35 -12.09 -10.74 -6.09
N ALA A 36 -11.12 -11.57 -6.49
CA ALA A 36 -10.83 -12.84 -5.82
C ALA A 36 -10.34 -12.63 -4.38
N ALA A 37 -9.46 -11.65 -4.16
CA ALA A 37 -9.00 -11.29 -2.81
C ALA A 37 -10.14 -10.79 -1.92
N ALA A 38 -11.02 -9.93 -2.45
CA ALA A 38 -12.19 -9.45 -1.72
C ALA A 38 -13.14 -10.60 -1.33
N GLN A 39 -13.41 -11.54 -2.25
CA GLN A 39 -14.21 -12.74 -1.98
C GLN A 39 -13.56 -13.66 -0.93
N ALA A 40 -12.22 -13.70 -0.86
CA ALA A 40 -11.47 -14.42 0.16
C ALA A 40 -11.48 -13.74 1.54
N GLY A 41 -11.88 -12.46 1.62
CA GLY A 41 -12.05 -11.72 2.87
C GLY A 41 -11.23 -10.44 3.00
N ALA A 42 -10.59 -9.95 1.93
CA ALA A 42 -9.96 -8.63 1.95
C ALA A 42 -11.05 -7.54 1.99
N ALA A 43 -10.93 -6.59 2.92
CA ALA A 43 -11.81 -5.43 2.98
C ALA A 43 -11.33 -4.31 2.05
N ILE A 44 -10.01 -4.21 1.87
CA ILE A 44 -9.33 -3.19 1.05
C ILE A 44 -8.47 -3.91 0.01
N ALA A 45 -8.47 -3.40 -1.22
CA ALA A 45 -7.50 -3.80 -2.24
C ALA A 45 -6.57 -2.62 -2.54
N HIS A 46 -5.27 -2.83 -2.31
CA HIS A 46 -4.20 -1.89 -2.70
C HIS A 46 -3.71 -2.22 -4.11
N ILE A 47 -3.74 -1.22 -4.98
CA ILE A 47 -3.63 -1.39 -6.43
C ILE A 47 -2.52 -0.52 -7.00
N HIS A 48 -1.59 -1.20 -7.66
CA HIS A 48 -0.68 -0.66 -8.68
C HIS A 48 -1.15 -1.10 -10.06
N VAL A 49 -0.63 -0.45 -11.10
CA VAL A 49 -0.73 -0.92 -12.49
C VAL A 49 0.65 -1.17 -13.07
N ARG A 50 0.67 -1.88 -14.18
CA ARG A 50 1.89 -2.31 -14.88
C ARG A 50 1.68 -2.17 -16.38
N ASP A 51 2.77 -2.14 -17.13
CA ASP A 51 2.72 -2.24 -18.58
C ASP A 51 2.06 -3.58 -18.96
N PRO A 52 0.96 -3.58 -19.75
CA PRO A 52 0.19 -4.79 -20.05
C PRO A 52 0.89 -5.75 -21.03
N ILE A 53 2.06 -5.39 -21.54
CA ILE A 53 2.88 -6.19 -22.45
C ILE A 53 4.10 -6.73 -21.70
N THR A 54 4.85 -5.88 -20.99
CA THR A 54 6.12 -6.28 -20.35
C THR A 54 5.95 -6.71 -18.89
N GLY A 55 4.94 -6.18 -18.20
CA GLY A 55 4.75 -6.36 -16.76
C GLY A 55 5.59 -5.41 -15.89
N ASP A 56 6.34 -4.49 -16.51
CA ASP A 56 7.09 -3.46 -15.80
C ASP A 56 6.15 -2.51 -15.03
N PRO A 57 6.60 -1.89 -13.93
CA PRO A 57 5.80 -0.89 -13.23
C PRO A 57 5.40 0.27 -14.15
N ASP A 58 4.15 0.69 -14.08
CA ASP A 58 3.64 1.82 -14.86
C ASP A 58 2.67 2.66 -14.01
N ARG A 59 2.54 3.95 -14.31
CA ARG A 59 1.59 4.88 -13.67
C ARG A 59 0.63 5.56 -14.64
N GLN A 60 0.48 5.03 -15.86
CA GLN A 60 -0.47 5.54 -16.84
C GLN A 60 -1.92 5.47 -16.31
N VAL A 61 -2.58 6.63 -16.27
CA VAL A 61 -3.94 6.81 -15.74
C VAL A 61 -4.96 5.88 -16.41
N VAL A 62 -4.81 5.59 -17.71
CA VAL A 62 -5.72 4.73 -18.46
C VAL A 62 -5.76 3.30 -17.91
N TYR A 63 -4.65 2.78 -17.40
CA TYR A 63 -4.60 1.43 -16.83
C TYR A 63 -5.29 1.40 -15.46
N TYR A 64 -5.10 2.42 -14.62
CA TYR A 64 -5.85 2.55 -13.37
C TYR A 64 -7.34 2.66 -13.63
N GLN A 65 -7.73 3.45 -14.63
CA GLN A 65 -9.13 3.63 -15.01
C GLN A 65 -9.76 2.28 -15.39
N GLU A 66 -9.12 1.49 -16.25
CA GLU A 66 -9.63 0.20 -16.65
C GLU A 66 -9.78 -0.77 -15.45
N VAL A 67 -8.79 -0.83 -14.55
CA VAL A 67 -8.89 -1.65 -13.32
C VAL A 67 -10.10 -1.23 -12.48
N VAL A 68 -10.21 0.07 -12.17
CA VAL A 68 -11.26 0.60 -11.30
C VAL A 68 -12.65 0.42 -11.92
N GLU A 69 -12.80 0.64 -13.22
CA GLU A 69 -14.06 0.39 -13.94
C GLU A 69 -14.48 -1.07 -13.85
N ARG A 70 -13.56 -2.02 -14.05
CA ARG A 70 -13.84 -3.45 -13.95
C ARG A 70 -14.22 -3.88 -12.53
N VAL A 71 -13.51 -3.38 -11.52
CA VAL A 71 -13.78 -3.68 -10.11
C VAL A 71 -15.14 -3.11 -9.70
N ARG A 72 -15.43 -1.85 -10.00
CA ARG A 72 -16.72 -1.19 -9.70
C ARG A 72 -17.91 -1.79 -10.47
N ALA A 73 -17.68 -2.34 -11.67
CA ALA A 73 -18.71 -3.05 -12.42
C ALA A 73 -18.99 -4.47 -11.90
N SER A 74 -18.14 -5.00 -11.01
CA SER A 74 -18.36 -6.32 -10.41
C SER A 74 -19.43 -6.26 -9.31
N SER A 75 -20.00 -7.41 -8.94
CA SER A 75 -20.92 -7.51 -7.80
C SER A 75 -20.19 -7.67 -6.45
N THR A 76 -18.87 -7.52 -6.43
CA THR A 76 -18.04 -7.72 -5.23
C THR A 76 -17.72 -6.37 -4.62
N ASP A 77 -18.15 -6.16 -3.38
CA ASP A 77 -17.80 -4.96 -2.63
C ASP A 77 -16.37 -5.05 -2.11
N VAL A 78 -15.57 -4.00 -2.32
CA VAL A 78 -14.20 -3.86 -1.84
C VAL A 78 -13.84 -2.37 -1.81
N ILE A 79 -13.08 -1.96 -0.80
CA ILE A 79 -12.53 -0.60 -0.76
C ILE A 79 -11.34 -0.53 -1.71
N ILE A 80 -11.36 0.44 -2.61
CA ILE A 80 -10.27 0.68 -3.55
C ILE A 80 -9.26 1.62 -2.90
N ASN A 81 -8.03 1.12 -2.73
CA ASN A 81 -6.84 1.88 -2.35
C ASN A 81 -5.90 1.95 -3.56
N LEU A 82 -5.71 3.14 -4.13
CA LEU A 82 -4.78 3.33 -5.24
C LEU A 82 -3.44 3.84 -4.72
N THR A 83 -2.34 3.25 -5.18
CA THR A 83 -1.02 3.79 -4.88
C THR A 83 -0.90 5.24 -5.36
N ALA A 84 -0.28 6.12 -4.57
CA ALA A 84 0.25 7.39 -5.06
C ALA A 84 1.77 7.53 -4.79
N GLY A 85 2.44 6.40 -4.49
CA GLY A 85 3.90 6.36 -4.28
C GLY A 85 4.71 6.48 -5.57
N MET A 86 4.13 6.12 -6.73
CA MET A 86 4.82 6.19 -8.02
C MET A 86 5.12 7.63 -8.47
N GLY A 87 6.18 7.81 -9.27
CA GLY A 87 6.62 9.14 -9.69
C GLY A 87 7.52 9.83 -8.67
N GLY A 88 8.03 9.07 -7.68
CA GLY A 88 9.02 9.48 -6.70
C GLY A 88 10.36 8.78 -6.83
N ASP A 89 10.62 8.18 -7.97
CA ASP A 89 11.76 7.32 -8.19
C ASP A 89 12.95 8.13 -8.67
N LEU A 90 13.94 8.35 -7.79
CA LEU A 90 15.15 9.08 -8.11
C LEU A 90 16.34 8.13 -8.18
N VAL A 91 16.97 8.01 -9.36
CA VAL A 91 18.18 7.20 -9.53
C VAL A 91 19.37 8.12 -9.82
N ILE A 92 20.27 8.19 -8.85
CA ILE A 92 21.48 9.03 -8.92
C ILE A 92 22.51 8.36 -9.84
N GLY A 93 23.33 9.17 -10.51
CA GLY A 93 24.48 8.69 -11.28
C GLY A 93 25.50 7.92 -10.44
N SER A 94 26.64 7.57 -11.04
CA SER A 94 27.69 6.77 -10.37
C SER A 94 28.23 7.41 -9.07
N VAL A 95 28.85 6.60 -8.20
CA VAL A 95 29.45 7.08 -6.94
C VAL A 95 30.54 8.14 -7.14
N GLU A 96 31.24 8.13 -8.28
CA GLU A 96 32.26 9.13 -8.62
C GLU A 96 31.69 10.34 -9.36
N THR A 97 30.57 10.16 -10.07
CA THR A 97 29.87 11.19 -10.85
C THR A 97 28.36 11.09 -10.61
N PRO A 98 27.83 11.68 -9.52
CA PRO A 98 26.42 11.53 -9.13
C PRO A 98 25.44 12.25 -10.06
N LEU A 99 25.90 13.22 -10.84
CA LEU A 99 25.10 13.97 -11.81
C LEU A 99 25.71 13.86 -13.21
N PRO A 100 24.89 13.78 -14.28
CA PRO A 100 23.41 13.83 -14.27
C PRO A 100 22.77 12.57 -13.67
N LEU A 101 21.49 12.68 -13.31
CA LEU A 101 20.66 11.56 -12.88
C LEU A 101 20.55 10.51 -14.00
N ASP A 102 20.24 9.26 -13.63
CA ASP A 102 19.92 8.23 -14.61
C ASP A 102 18.54 8.50 -15.20
N SER A 103 18.51 9.04 -16.43
CA SER A 103 17.28 9.41 -17.12
C SER A 103 16.42 8.22 -17.58
N GLN A 104 16.95 6.99 -17.54
CA GLN A 104 16.18 5.80 -17.92
C GLN A 104 15.45 5.20 -16.71
N GLN A 105 16.05 5.32 -15.51
CA GLN A 105 15.49 4.73 -14.29
C GLN A 105 14.81 5.76 -13.37
N THR A 106 15.08 7.05 -13.55
CA THR A 106 14.41 8.12 -12.77
C THR A 106 13.02 8.39 -13.33
N ASP A 107 12.00 8.21 -12.48
CA ASP A 107 10.64 8.71 -12.66
C ASP A 107 10.31 9.63 -11.47
N LEU A 108 10.72 10.89 -11.58
CA LEU A 108 10.48 11.91 -10.54
C LEU A 108 9.62 13.04 -11.11
N VAL A 109 8.34 13.04 -10.75
CA VAL A 109 7.36 14.04 -11.21
C VAL A 109 6.76 14.84 -10.06
N GLY A 110 6.04 15.91 -10.42
CA GLY A 110 5.43 16.81 -9.44
C GLY A 110 4.27 16.18 -8.66
N ALA A 111 4.02 16.69 -7.46
CA ALA A 111 2.95 16.23 -6.56
C ALA A 111 1.58 16.09 -7.24
N THR A 112 1.19 17.07 -8.07
CA THR A 112 -0.08 17.03 -8.80
C THR A 112 -0.16 15.89 -9.82
N GLU A 113 0.94 15.63 -10.55
CA GLU A 113 0.97 14.58 -11.57
C GLU A 113 0.87 13.19 -10.92
N ARG A 114 1.48 12.99 -9.74
CA ARG A 114 1.34 11.75 -8.97
C ARG A 114 -0.10 11.45 -8.54
N LEU A 115 -0.98 12.44 -8.56
CA LEU A 115 -2.38 12.32 -8.13
C LEU A 115 -3.37 12.38 -9.31
N ASP A 116 -2.91 12.35 -10.56
CA ASP A 116 -3.80 12.47 -11.72
C ASP A 116 -4.85 11.34 -11.77
N HIS A 117 -4.47 10.10 -11.48
CA HIS A 117 -5.40 8.97 -11.40
C HIS A 117 -6.31 9.04 -10.18
N VAL A 118 -5.80 9.49 -9.02
CA VAL A 118 -6.62 9.70 -7.80
C VAL A 118 -7.69 10.77 -8.05
N ARG A 119 -7.30 11.88 -8.68
CA ARG A 119 -8.20 12.99 -9.03
C ARG A 119 -9.27 12.57 -10.03
N LEU A 120 -8.91 11.75 -11.02
CA LEU A 120 -9.83 11.23 -12.02
C LEU A 120 -10.81 10.22 -11.43
N LEU A 121 -10.30 9.25 -10.67
CA LEU A 121 -11.04 8.03 -10.30
C LEU A 121 -11.71 8.13 -8.93
N ARG A 122 -11.25 9.05 -8.08
CA ARG A 122 -11.68 9.26 -6.69
C ARG A 122 -11.85 7.93 -5.94
N PRO A 123 -10.75 7.20 -5.69
CA PRO A 123 -10.82 6.03 -4.83
C PRO A 123 -11.19 6.45 -3.40
N GLU A 124 -11.56 5.50 -2.56
CA GLU A 124 -11.86 5.79 -1.16
C GLU A 124 -10.58 6.06 -0.37
N ILE A 125 -9.50 5.37 -0.76
CA ILE A 125 -8.16 5.47 -0.16
C ILE A 125 -7.13 5.69 -1.27
N CYS A 126 -6.06 6.41 -0.97
CA CYS A 126 -4.82 6.32 -1.73
C CYS A 126 -3.61 6.33 -0.79
N THR A 127 -2.49 5.74 -1.21
CA THR A 127 -1.29 5.72 -0.36
C THR A 127 -0.54 7.06 -0.39
N LEU A 128 0.12 7.38 0.71
CA LEU A 128 1.05 8.51 0.82
C LEU A 128 2.33 8.03 1.51
N ASP A 129 3.37 7.76 0.72
CA ASP A 129 4.67 7.28 1.21
C ASP A 129 5.40 8.39 1.98
N CYS A 130 5.40 8.30 3.31
CA CYS A 130 5.69 9.44 4.18
C CYS A 130 7.19 9.64 4.42
N GLY A 131 7.95 9.95 3.38
CA GLY A 131 9.32 10.42 3.54
C GLY A 131 10.27 9.94 2.45
N THR A 132 11.49 10.44 2.52
CA THR A 132 12.57 10.08 1.60
C THR A 132 13.49 9.05 2.22
N MET A 133 13.83 7.99 1.48
CA MET A 133 14.74 6.94 1.94
C MET A 133 15.48 6.26 0.80
N ASN A 134 16.63 5.67 1.12
CA ASN A 134 17.22 4.66 0.24
C ASN A 134 16.22 3.51 0.10
N PHE A 135 16.00 3.03 -1.13
CA PHE A 135 15.03 1.99 -1.39
C PHE A 135 15.64 0.93 -2.30
N GLY A 136 15.50 -0.34 -1.93
CA GLY A 136 16.09 -1.44 -2.71
C GLY A 136 17.62 -1.47 -2.65
N GLU A 137 18.28 -1.54 -3.79
CA GLU A 137 19.74 -1.62 -3.91
C GLU A 137 20.25 -0.56 -4.90
N GLY A 138 21.55 -0.27 -4.88
CA GLY A 138 22.17 0.67 -5.81
C GLY A 138 21.89 2.14 -5.45
N ASN A 139 21.70 2.98 -6.47
CA ASN A 139 21.62 4.44 -6.33
C ASN A 139 20.17 4.97 -6.30
N TYR A 140 19.21 4.11 -5.99
CA TYR A 140 17.79 4.44 -5.97
C TYR A 140 17.37 5.03 -4.62
N VAL A 141 16.70 6.19 -4.69
CA VAL A 141 16.09 6.90 -3.57
C VAL A 141 14.61 7.09 -3.84
N ALA A 142 13.76 6.52 -3.00
CA ALA A 142 12.34 6.85 -2.99
C ALA A 142 12.20 8.26 -2.38
N THR A 143 11.74 9.22 -3.19
CA THR A 143 11.82 10.65 -2.89
C THR A 143 10.44 11.26 -2.63
N ASN A 144 10.20 11.59 -1.37
CA ASN A 144 9.05 12.33 -0.88
C ASN A 144 9.54 13.42 0.08
N THR A 145 9.75 14.63 -0.44
CA THR A 145 10.17 15.78 0.37
C THR A 145 8.99 16.32 1.18
N HIS A 146 9.29 17.10 2.24
CA HIS A 146 8.26 17.75 3.06
C HIS A 146 7.24 18.54 2.21
N ASP A 147 7.70 19.35 1.25
CA ASP A 147 6.82 20.14 0.38
C ASP A 147 5.96 19.27 -0.53
N THR A 148 6.52 18.17 -1.08
CA THR A 148 5.75 17.21 -1.88
C THR A 148 4.67 16.53 -1.03
N LEU A 149 5.02 16.09 0.18
CA LEU A 149 4.08 15.46 1.10
C LEU A 149 2.96 16.40 1.53
N ALA A 150 3.30 17.64 1.90
CA ALA A 150 2.31 18.64 2.29
C ALA A 150 1.35 18.98 1.14
N GLU A 151 1.88 19.12 -0.08
CA GLU A 151 1.07 19.42 -1.26
C GLU A 151 0.19 18.23 -1.67
N MET A 152 0.71 17.00 -1.64
CA MET A 152 -0.09 15.80 -1.91
C MET A 152 -1.18 15.62 -0.85
N ALA A 153 -0.86 15.74 0.44
CA ALA A 153 -1.83 15.65 1.53
C ALA A 153 -2.97 16.67 1.35
N ARG A 154 -2.63 17.93 1.06
CA ARG A 154 -3.60 19.00 0.78
C ARG A 154 -4.51 18.66 -0.40
N GLN A 155 -3.98 18.11 -1.48
CA GLN A 155 -4.78 17.72 -2.65
C GLN A 155 -5.67 16.52 -2.36
N ILE A 156 -5.15 15.50 -1.69
CA ILE A 156 -5.89 14.31 -1.25
C ILE A 156 -7.08 14.71 -0.37
N GLN A 157 -6.84 15.59 0.63
CA GLN A 157 -7.88 16.16 1.49
C GLN A 157 -8.98 16.87 0.68
N GLN A 158 -8.61 17.69 -0.30
CA GLN A 158 -9.56 18.39 -1.18
C GLN A 158 -10.38 17.46 -2.08
N LEU A 159 -9.86 16.26 -2.36
CA LEU A 159 -10.55 15.25 -3.17
C LEU A 159 -11.53 14.41 -2.36
N ASP A 160 -11.55 14.57 -1.02
CA ASP A 160 -12.32 13.72 -0.09
C ASP A 160 -11.91 12.24 -0.23
N VAL A 161 -10.60 12.02 -0.26
CA VAL A 161 -9.93 10.70 -0.31
C VAL A 161 -9.12 10.54 0.98
N ARG A 162 -9.14 9.35 1.58
CA ARG A 162 -8.37 9.07 2.79
C ARG A 162 -6.92 8.69 2.41
N PRO A 163 -5.89 9.37 2.93
CA PRO A 163 -4.52 8.89 2.77
C PRO A 163 -4.25 7.70 3.70
N GLU A 164 -3.82 6.57 3.14
CA GLU A 164 -3.08 5.54 3.87
C GLU A 164 -1.61 5.97 3.95
N ILE A 165 -1.19 6.44 5.12
CA ILE A 165 0.16 7.00 5.29
C ILE A 165 1.13 5.84 5.51
N GLU A 166 1.98 5.56 4.52
CA GLU A 166 2.95 4.46 4.56
C GLU A 166 4.21 4.92 5.34
N ILE A 167 4.51 4.21 6.42
CA ILE A 167 5.57 4.51 7.38
C ILE A 167 6.62 3.39 7.33
N PHE A 168 7.75 3.69 6.69
CA PHE A 168 8.89 2.80 6.57
C PHE A 168 9.93 3.01 7.69
N ASP A 169 9.86 4.08 8.49
CA ASP A 169 10.73 4.30 9.65
C ASP A 169 10.09 5.26 10.68
N THR A 170 10.62 5.30 11.89
CA THR A 170 10.16 6.15 13.00
C THR A 170 10.14 7.65 12.69
N GLY A 171 11.10 8.15 11.90
CA GLY A 171 11.11 9.55 11.47
C GLY A 171 9.94 9.91 10.56
N GLN A 172 9.46 8.94 9.77
CA GLN A 172 8.31 9.10 8.88
C GLN A 172 7.00 9.19 9.66
N LEU A 173 6.88 8.44 10.77
CA LEU A 173 5.75 8.59 11.69
C LEU A 173 5.72 9.97 12.35
N TRP A 174 6.89 10.54 12.63
CA TRP A 174 6.99 11.90 13.16
C TRP A 174 6.55 12.95 12.12
N GLU A 175 6.93 12.77 10.86
CA GLU A 175 6.45 13.60 9.75
C GLU A 175 4.93 13.50 9.58
N ALA A 176 4.36 12.29 9.65
CA ALA A 176 2.91 12.09 9.58
C ALA A 176 2.16 12.87 10.68
N LYS A 177 2.68 12.88 11.91
CA LYS A 177 2.13 13.70 13.01
C LYS A 177 2.20 15.19 12.70
N SER A 178 3.31 15.65 12.12
CA SER A 178 3.46 17.03 11.69
C SER A 178 2.42 17.42 10.63
N LEU A 179 2.11 16.54 9.66
CA LEU A 179 1.07 16.80 8.65
C LEU A 179 -0.34 16.89 9.27
N VAL A 180 -0.63 16.05 10.26
CA VAL A 180 -1.87 16.10 11.04
C VAL A 180 -1.96 17.38 11.86
N ASP A 181 -0.90 17.78 12.56
CA ASP A 181 -0.84 19.02 13.35
C ASP A 181 -1.03 20.27 12.50
N GLN A 182 -0.61 20.23 11.23
CA GLN A 182 -0.83 21.28 10.24
C GLN A 182 -2.27 21.31 9.67
N GLY A 183 -3.11 20.33 10.01
CA GLY A 183 -4.47 20.20 9.51
C GLY A 183 -4.57 19.72 8.07
N LEU A 184 -3.52 19.06 7.54
CA LEU A 184 -3.48 18.56 6.16
C LEU A 184 -4.04 17.13 6.03
N ILE A 185 -4.22 16.43 7.15
CA ILE A 185 -4.76 15.08 7.21
C ILE A 185 -5.94 15.10 8.17
N ASP A 186 -7.14 14.81 7.65
CA ASP A 186 -8.34 14.74 8.47
C ASP A 186 -8.34 13.50 9.36
N SER A 187 -9.12 13.51 10.44
CA SER A 187 -9.47 12.29 11.17
C SER A 187 -10.61 11.53 10.47
N PRO A 188 -10.76 10.21 10.67
CA PRO A 188 -9.83 9.28 11.33
C PRO A 188 -8.52 9.13 10.55
N VAL A 189 -7.39 9.18 11.24
CA VAL A 189 -6.07 8.98 10.61
C VAL A 189 -5.79 7.48 10.48
N MET A 190 -5.26 7.07 9.33
CA MET A 190 -4.78 5.70 9.12
C MET A 190 -3.31 5.67 8.67
N VAL A 191 -2.54 4.75 9.22
CA VAL A 191 -1.13 4.53 8.88
C VAL A 191 -0.87 3.05 8.56
N GLN A 192 0.12 2.80 7.72
CA GLN A 192 0.64 1.45 7.45
C GLN A 192 2.09 1.37 7.90
N LEU A 193 2.41 0.43 8.78
CA LEU A 193 3.79 0.17 9.22
C LEU A 193 4.45 -0.84 8.26
N CYS A 194 5.39 -0.35 7.47
CA CYS A 194 6.01 -1.08 6.35
C CYS A 194 7.29 -1.77 6.80
N MET A 195 7.20 -3.02 7.26
CA MET A 195 8.33 -3.69 7.92
C MET A 195 9.17 -4.51 6.94
N GLY A 196 10.49 -4.52 7.13
CA GLY A 196 11.41 -5.38 6.37
C GLY A 196 11.72 -4.89 4.96
N VAL A 197 11.24 -3.70 4.57
CA VAL A 197 11.72 -3.00 3.37
C VAL A 197 13.16 -2.56 3.62
N LYS A 198 14.07 -2.90 2.70
CA LYS A 198 15.50 -2.64 2.90
C LYS A 198 15.76 -1.16 3.11
N TRP A 199 16.61 -0.89 4.12
CA TRP A 199 17.02 0.43 4.62
C TRP A 199 15.96 1.24 5.37
N GLY A 200 14.74 0.71 5.51
CA GLY A 200 13.78 1.18 6.51
C GLY A 200 13.83 0.36 7.79
N ALA A 201 12.70 0.32 8.49
CA ALA A 201 12.49 -0.44 9.70
C ALA A 201 12.66 -1.95 9.44
N PRO A 202 13.63 -2.62 10.10
CA PRO A 202 13.75 -4.06 10.02
C PRO A 202 12.51 -4.76 10.58
N ASN A 203 12.26 -5.99 10.11
CA ASN A 203 11.10 -6.79 10.51
C ASN A 203 11.32 -7.60 11.81
N ASP A 204 12.04 -7.02 12.77
CA ASP A 204 12.17 -7.58 14.12
C ASP A 204 11.11 -7.02 15.07
N LEU A 205 10.79 -7.80 16.10
CA LEU A 205 9.73 -7.47 17.05
C LEU A 205 10.02 -6.20 17.87
N ASN A 206 11.28 -5.91 18.20
CA ASN A 206 11.61 -4.73 19.00
C ASN A 206 11.35 -3.45 18.20
N THR A 207 11.80 -3.43 16.94
CA THR A 207 11.55 -2.32 16.02
C THR A 207 10.04 -2.17 15.75
N PHE A 208 9.34 -3.27 15.47
CA PHE A 208 7.89 -3.24 15.25
C PHE A 208 7.14 -2.65 16.46
N MET A 209 7.40 -3.13 17.68
CA MET A 209 6.75 -2.62 18.88
C MET A 209 7.14 -1.17 19.20
N ALA A 210 8.37 -0.75 18.86
CA ALA A 210 8.75 0.65 18.99
C ALA A 210 7.90 1.56 18.08
N MET A 211 7.64 1.14 16.84
CA MET A 211 6.77 1.88 15.93
C MET A 211 5.31 1.88 16.40
N VAL A 212 4.76 0.71 16.76
CA VAL A 212 3.38 0.59 17.31
C VAL A 212 3.19 1.51 18.51
N ASN A 213 4.09 1.49 19.48
CA ASN A 213 3.98 2.31 20.70
C ASN A 213 4.12 3.82 20.44
N ASN A 214 4.52 4.22 19.23
CA ASN A 214 4.58 5.62 18.81
C ASN A 214 3.37 6.04 17.96
N VAL A 215 2.53 5.12 17.49
CA VAL A 215 1.27 5.47 16.82
C VAL A 215 0.31 6.03 17.89
N PRO A 216 -0.31 7.20 17.68
CA PRO A 216 -1.34 7.71 18.59
C PRO A 216 -2.52 6.74 18.73
N ASP A 217 -3.05 6.59 19.94
CA ASP A 217 -4.11 5.61 20.26
C ASP A 217 -5.39 5.81 19.42
N GLU A 218 -5.66 7.03 18.97
CA GLU A 218 -6.80 7.38 18.14
C GLU A 218 -6.60 7.12 16.64
N TRP A 219 -5.38 6.74 16.22
CA TRP A 219 -5.07 6.40 14.84
C TRP A 219 -5.31 4.92 14.58
N THR A 220 -5.84 4.61 13.39
CA THR A 220 -5.89 3.23 12.93
C THR A 220 -4.54 2.86 12.31
N PHE A 221 -3.95 1.74 12.68
CA PHE A 221 -2.77 1.24 11.98
C PHE A 221 -3.01 -0.14 11.35
N SER A 222 -2.34 -0.37 10.23
CA SER A 222 -2.10 -1.68 9.63
C SER A 222 -0.59 -1.95 9.63
N ALA A 223 -0.18 -3.21 9.47
CA ALA A 223 1.22 -3.55 9.26
C ALA A 223 1.38 -4.73 8.30
N PHE A 224 2.52 -4.74 7.60
CA PHE A 224 2.95 -5.88 6.78
C PHE A 224 4.46 -6.10 6.91
N SER A 225 4.91 -7.26 6.43
CA SER A 225 6.33 -7.53 6.18
C SER A 225 6.51 -8.26 4.86
N LEU A 226 7.68 -8.10 4.25
CA LEU A 226 8.01 -8.72 2.97
C LEU A 226 8.30 -10.24 3.07
N GLY A 227 7.99 -10.94 1.98
CA GLY A 227 8.37 -12.33 1.72
C GLY A 227 7.85 -13.30 2.76
N ARG A 228 8.75 -14.16 3.26
CA ARG A 228 8.42 -15.22 4.23
C ARG A 228 7.80 -14.71 5.54
N ASP A 229 8.00 -13.43 5.85
CA ASP A 229 7.56 -12.82 7.09
C ASP A 229 6.15 -12.21 6.97
N GLN A 230 5.53 -12.19 5.77
CA GLN A 230 4.16 -11.68 5.54
C GLN A 230 3.12 -12.36 6.45
N LEU A 231 3.00 -13.69 6.38
CA LEU A 231 1.99 -14.42 7.16
C LEU A 231 2.24 -14.37 8.69
N PRO A 232 3.48 -14.48 9.20
CA PRO A 232 3.76 -14.19 10.60
C PRO A 232 3.30 -12.79 11.04
N TYR A 233 3.50 -11.77 10.19
CA TYR A 233 3.11 -10.39 10.49
C TYR A 233 1.60 -10.17 10.55
N VAL A 234 0.79 -10.98 9.87
CA VAL A 234 -0.68 -10.96 10.05
C VAL A 234 -1.06 -11.14 11.52
N ALA A 235 -0.47 -12.14 12.19
CA ALA A 235 -0.74 -12.39 13.60
C ALA A 235 -0.13 -11.31 14.50
N LEU A 236 1.11 -10.87 14.22
CA LEU A 236 1.78 -9.84 15.02
C LEU A 236 1.03 -8.52 14.99
N ALA A 237 0.56 -8.09 13.81
CA ALA A 237 -0.20 -6.85 13.65
C ALA A 237 -1.49 -6.87 14.46
N ALA A 238 -2.28 -7.95 14.35
CA ALA A 238 -3.53 -8.09 15.08
C ALA A 238 -3.32 -8.14 16.60
N VAL A 239 -2.30 -8.87 17.08
CA VAL A 239 -1.97 -8.92 18.52
C VAL A 239 -1.52 -7.56 19.05
N ALA A 240 -0.85 -6.77 18.23
CA ALA A 240 -0.45 -5.40 18.57
C ALA A 240 -1.61 -4.39 18.54
N GLY A 241 -2.82 -4.81 18.15
CA GLY A 241 -4.00 -3.95 18.06
C GLY A 241 -4.23 -3.30 16.70
N GLY A 242 -3.48 -3.71 15.67
CA GLY A 242 -3.60 -3.19 14.31
C GLY A 242 -4.30 -4.16 13.35
N ASN A 243 -4.23 -3.78 12.08
CA ASN A 243 -4.79 -4.52 10.94
C ASN A 243 -3.68 -5.16 10.10
N ALA A 244 -4.04 -6.04 9.18
CA ALA A 244 -3.07 -6.82 8.42
C ALA A 244 -3.09 -6.49 6.93
N ARG A 245 -1.91 -6.51 6.30
CA ARG A 245 -1.78 -6.49 4.85
C ARG A 245 -1.05 -7.73 4.33
N VAL A 246 -1.58 -8.30 3.24
CA VAL A 246 -1.00 -9.43 2.50
C VAL A 246 -1.11 -9.18 1.00
N GLY A 247 -0.59 -10.09 0.18
CA GLY A 247 -0.72 -10.04 -1.27
C GLY A 247 0.60 -10.27 -2.00
N LEU A 248 0.51 -10.42 -3.32
CA LEU A 248 1.64 -10.74 -4.19
C LEU A 248 2.62 -9.59 -4.37
N GLU A 249 2.20 -8.35 -4.06
CA GLU A 249 3.10 -7.21 -3.94
C GLU A 249 4.20 -7.45 -2.92
N ASP A 250 3.83 -8.02 -1.76
CA ASP A 250 4.75 -8.16 -0.64
C ASP A 250 5.37 -9.57 -0.55
N ASN A 251 4.73 -10.61 -1.11
CA ASN A 251 5.19 -12.00 -1.03
C ASN A 251 4.66 -12.89 -2.16
N LEU A 252 5.55 -13.65 -2.82
CA LEU A 252 5.19 -14.56 -3.92
C LEU A 252 4.85 -15.99 -3.50
N TYR A 253 5.03 -16.36 -2.23
CA TYR A 253 4.99 -17.76 -1.79
C TYR A 253 3.96 -17.99 -0.67
N LEU A 254 3.11 -19.00 -0.83
CA LEU A 254 2.18 -19.41 0.23
C LEU A 254 2.93 -20.16 1.35
N ASP A 255 3.89 -20.99 0.95
CA ASP A 255 4.85 -21.65 1.82
C ASP A 255 6.13 -22.00 1.02
N ARG A 256 7.08 -22.71 1.64
CA ARG A 256 8.40 -22.92 1.07
C ARG A 256 8.34 -23.65 -0.29
N GLY A 257 8.56 -22.89 -1.36
CA GLY A 257 8.62 -23.39 -2.73
C GLY A 257 7.28 -23.45 -3.45
N ASN A 258 6.18 -23.10 -2.79
CA ASN A 258 4.85 -23.08 -3.39
C ASN A 258 4.41 -21.62 -3.64
N LEU A 259 4.22 -21.27 -4.91
CA LEU A 259 3.75 -19.94 -5.31
C LEU A 259 2.34 -19.67 -4.78
N ALA A 260 2.08 -18.42 -4.42
CA ALA A 260 0.81 -17.96 -3.88
C ALA A 260 -0.08 -17.32 -4.96
N THR A 261 -1.35 -17.13 -4.63
CA THR A 261 -2.28 -16.23 -5.31
C THR A 261 -2.77 -15.21 -4.29
N ASN A 262 -3.24 -14.04 -4.72
CA ASN A 262 -3.82 -13.07 -3.80
C ASN A 262 -4.99 -13.64 -2.99
N GLU A 263 -5.81 -14.48 -3.63
CA GLU A 263 -6.91 -15.21 -2.99
C GLU A 263 -6.40 -16.11 -1.84
N ASN A 264 -5.36 -16.93 -2.07
CA ASN A 264 -4.92 -17.89 -1.08
C ASN A 264 -4.12 -17.25 0.07
N LEU A 265 -3.40 -16.16 -0.18
CA LEU A 265 -2.76 -15.36 0.87
C LEU A 265 -3.81 -14.71 1.76
N THR A 266 -4.85 -14.13 1.16
CA THR A 266 -5.96 -13.51 1.89
C THR A 266 -6.74 -14.54 2.71
N ALA A 267 -7.09 -15.68 2.12
CA ALA A 267 -7.77 -16.76 2.83
C ALA A 267 -6.93 -17.30 3.99
N ARG A 268 -5.61 -17.42 3.81
CA ARG A 268 -4.69 -17.85 4.88
C ARG A 268 -4.61 -16.82 6.00
N ALA A 269 -4.54 -15.52 5.67
CA ALA A 269 -4.53 -14.44 6.64
C ALA A 269 -5.82 -14.45 7.47
N LYS A 270 -6.98 -14.53 6.81
CA LYS A 270 -8.28 -14.66 7.47
C LYS A 270 -8.33 -15.85 8.41
N GLN A 271 -7.88 -17.03 7.95
CA GLN A 271 -7.83 -18.23 8.79
C GLN A 271 -6.96 -18.04 10.05
N ILE A 272 -5.79 -17.42 9.93
CA ILE A 272 -4.90 -17.12 11.07
C ILE A 272 -5.63 -16.26 12.10
N LEU A 273 -6.25 -15.16 11.65
CA LEU A 273 -6.94 -14.20 12.51
C LEU A 273 -8.16 -14.83 13.21
N GLU A 274 -9.01 -15.54 12.48
CA GLU A 274 -10.19 -16.20 13.03
C GLU A 274 -9.80 -17.31 14.02
N SER A 275 -8.72 -18.06 13.74
CA SER A 275 -8.20 -19.07 14.66
C SER A 275 -7.68 -18.49 15.99
N MET A 276 -7.37 -17.18 16.00
CA MET A 276 -6.99 -16.41 17.19
C MET A 276 -8.18 -15.69 17.84
N ASN A 277 -9.41 -15.91 17.36
CA ASN A 277 -10.66 -15.27 17.79
C ASN A 277 -10.76 -13.76 17.50
N PHE A 278 -10.05 -13.28 16.48
CA PHE A 278 -10.34 -11.96 15.91
C PHE A 278 -11.56 -12.03 14.99
N GLU A 279 -12.32 -10.93 14.92
CA GLU A 279 -13.43 -10.79 13.99
C GLU A 279 -12.93 -10.08 12.73
N VAL A 280 -12.83 -10.81 11.61
CA VAL A 280 -12.38 -10.23 10.34
C VAL A 280 -13.54 -9.47 9.69
N ILE A 281 -13.46 -8.14 9.72
CA ILE A 281 -14.52 -7.25 9.22
C ILE A 281 -14.38 -6.97 7.72
N GLY A 282 -15.52 -6.81 7.05
CA GLY A 282 -15.59 -6.53 5.62
C GLY A 282 -15.59 -5.03 5.26
N PRO A 283 -15.65 -4.71 3.95
CA PRO A 283 -15.55 -3.34 3.44
C PRO A 283 -16.53 -2.35 4.08
N GLY A 284 -17.81 -2.71 4.21
CA GLY A 284 -18.82 -1.83 4.81
C GLY A 284 -18.47 -1.36 6.23
N ARG A 285 -17.98 -2.27 7.09
CA ARG A 285 -17.58 -1.94 8.45
C ARG A 285 -16.31 -1.09 8.49
N VAL A 286 -15.37 -1.36 7.58
CA VAL A 286 -14.15 -0.54 7.44
C VAL A 286 -14.48 0.88 6.98
N ARG A 287 -15.42 1.06 6.04
CA ARG A 287 -15.91 2.39 5.63
C ARG A 287 -16.50 3.17 6.80
N GLU A 288 -17.30 2.53 7.65
CA GLU A 288 -17.83 3.17 8.86
C GLU A 288 -16.71 3.59 9.82
N MET A 289 -15.76 2.69 10.07
CA MET A 289 -14.65 2.92 11.01
C MET A 289 -13.74 4.07 10.56
N LEU A 290 -13.40 4.11 9.27
CA LEU A 290 -12.48 5.09 8.70
C LEU A 290 -13.20 6.33 8.10
N GLN A 291 -14.54 6.38 8.20
CA GLN A 291 -15.39 7.42 7.64
C GLN A 291 -15.07 7.67 6.15
N LEU A 292 -15.03 6.60 5.37
CA LEU A 292 -14.66 6.66 3.95
C LEU A 292 -15.86 7.11 3.09
N THR A 293 -15.57 7.97 2.12
CA THR A 293 -16.54 8.35 1.10
C THR A 293 -16.46 7.38 -0.08
N ALA A 294 -17.49 6.56 -0.25
CA ALA A 294 -17.65 5.72 -1.43
C ALA A 294 -18.08 6.58 -2.63
N HIS A 295 -17.13 6.95 -3.49
CA HIS A 295 -17.40 7.63 -4.75
C HIS A 295 -17.87 6.59 -5.78
N ILE A 296 -19.18 6.39 -5.86
CA ILE A 296 -19.84 5.52 -6.86
C ILE A 296 -19.97 6.31 -8.17
N PRO A 297 -19.74 5.69 -9.35
CA PRO A 297 -19.96 6.33 -10.66
C PRO A 297 -21.36 6.91 -10.86
#